data_AF-A0A0G0RQ31-F1
#
_entry.id   AF-A0A0G0RQ31-F1
#
_cell.length_a   1.000
_cell.length_b   1.000
_cell.length_c   1.000
_cell.angle_alpha   90.00
_cell.angle_beta   90.00
_cell.angle_gamma   90.00
#
_symmetry.space_group_name_H-M   'P 1'
#
loop_
_entity.id
_entity.type
_entity.pdbx_description
1 polymer ?
#
loop_
_entity_poly.entity_id
_entity_poly.type
_entity_poly.pdbx_seq_one_letter_code
_entity_poly.pdbx_strand_id
1 'polypeptide(L)'
;MQLSDFIYKNKASILILGLILLIILFIAGIFLIDRDIAKPQALRTGYNESLLSLRGEITAIGNKDPEIRGNGAYDRLNTNLDIVANESSSDSDRYEALKESFVFFYGLYQETSDNKLYPVNQDFQDFAKRYFPKHYDEVDFTYFCQDPVCADSETPQEILEIVDELKKSDMPERIAETTANDILNDSYLSEKDKELKVENYIISISILRGYDDFSPSKINQKIADDILNFVKNKYPEEYRKIGTGEI
;
A
#
# COMPACT_ATOMS: atom_id res chain seq x y z
N MET A 1 -17.97 70.71 19.55
CA MET A 1 -16.50 70.61 19.67
C MET A 1 -15.98 70.13 18.32
N GLN A 2 -15.15 70.92 17.63
CA GLN A 2 -14.62 70.53 16.32
C GLN A 2 -13.62 69.37 16.49
N LEU A 3 -13.56 68.45 15.52
CA LEU A 3 -12.68 67.28 15.55
C LEU A 3 -11.19 67.68 15.77
N SER A 4 -10.81 68.84 15.25
CA SER A 4 -9.51 69.48 15.43
C SER A 4 -9.17 69.77 16.90
N ASP A 5 -10.12 70.29 17.68
CA ASP A 5 -9.91 70.64 19.09
C ASP A 5 -9.76 69.39 19.97
N PHE A 6 -10.50 68.32 19.64
CA PHE A 6 -10.39 67.04 20.33
C PHE A 6 -9.03 66.37 20.08
N ILE A 7 -8.56 66.38 18.82
CA ILE A 7 -7.26 65.83 18.43
C ILE A 7 -6.12 66.62 19.08
N TYR A 8 -6.21 67.96 19.09
CA TYR A 8 -5.16 68.81 19.67
C TYR A 8 -5.02 68.62 21.19
N LYS A 9 -6.14 68.48 21.91
CA LYS A 9 -6.16 68.28 23.36
C LYS A 9 -5.70 66.89 23.78
N ASN A 10 -5.95 65.87 22.96
CA ASN A 10 -5.62 64.46 23.25
C ASN A 10 -4.44 63.90 22.42
N LYS A 11 -3.65 64.77 21.79
CA LYS A 11 -2.56 64.42 20.86
C LYS A 11 -1.61 63.34 21.39
N ALA A 12 -1.25 63.42 22.67
CA ALA A 12 -0.36 62.45 23.32
C ALA A 12 -1.01 61.06 23.45
N SER A 13 -2.27 61.02 23.88
CA SER A 13 -3.02 59.76 24.01
C SER A 13 -3.30 59.11 22.65
N ILE A 14 -3.56 59.90 21.61
CA ILE A 14 -3.74 59.42 20.23
C ILE A 14 -2.42 58.85 19.69
N LEU A 15 -1.28 59.51 19.93
CA LEU A 15 0.05 59.01 19.58
C LEU A 15 0.38 57.71 20.30
N ILE A 16 0.09 57.61 21.60
CA ILE A 16 0.34 56.40 22.39
C ILE A 16 -0.53 55.23 21.90
N LEU A 17 -1.82 55.46 21.65
CA LEU A 17 -2.72 54.44 21.09
C LEU A 17 -2.26 53.99 19.71
N GLY A 18 -1.84 54.93 18.85
CA GLY A 18 -1.27 54.61 17.55
C GLY A 18 -0.01 53.75 17.66
N LEU A 19 0.89 54.07 18.60
CA LEU A 19 2.12 53.32 18.84
C LEU A 19 1.84 51.90 19.36
N ILE A 20 0.89 51.76 20.29
CA ILE A 20 0.45 50.46 20.82
C ILE A 20 -0.14 49.61 19.69
N LEU A 21 -0.97 50.20 18.84
CA LEU A 21 -1.58 49.50 17.71
C LEU A 21 -0.53 49.02 16.70
N LEU A 22 0.50 49.84 16.46
CA LEU A 22 1.64 49.51 15.60
C LEU A 22 2.48 48.35 16.17
N ILE A 23 2.73 48.36 17.50
CA ILE A 23 3.41 47.27 18.21
C ILE A 23 2.60 45.97 18.12
N ILE A 24 1.28 46.02 18.32
CA ILE A 24 0.40 44.84 18.20
C ILE A 24 0.44 44.27 16.78
N LEU A 25 0.36 45.12 15.75
CA LEU A 25 0.47 44.69 14.36
C LEU A 25 1.84 44.08 14.03
N PHE A 26 2.91 44.62 14.60
CA PHE A 26 4.26 44.09 14.43
C PHE A 26 4.43 42.72 15.07
N ILE A 27 3.93 42.53 16.31
CA ILE A 27 3.93 41.24 17.01
C ILE A 27 3.07 40.21 16.26
N ALA A 28 1.89 40.60 15.79
CA ALA A 28 1.03 39.74 14.99
C ALA A 28 1.70 39.33 13.67
N GLY A 29 2.40 40.26 13.00
CA GLY A 29 3.19 39.98 11.79
C GLY A 29 4.31 38.98 12.04
N ILE A 30 5.09 39.16 13.12
CA ILE A 30 6.14 38.20 13.51
C ILE A 30 5.51 36.83 13.79
N PHE A 31 4.42 36.77 14.56
CA PHE A 31 3.76 35.51 14.90
C PHE A 31 3.25 34.76 13.65
N LEU A 32 2.73 35.47 12.65
CA LEU A 32 2.32 34.87 11.39
C LEU A 32 3.52 34.36 10.58
N ILE A 33 4.60 35.15 10.47
CA ILE A 33 5.82 34.74 9.78
C ILE A 33 6.44 33.51 10.45
N ASP A 34 6.56 33.50 11.77
CA ASP A 34 7.14 32.40 12.54
C ASP A 34 6.31 31.13 12.39
N ARG A 35 4.98 31.25 12.38
CA ARG A 35 4.06 30.12 12.11
C ARG A 35 4.20 29.59 10.68
N ASP A 36 4.34 30.47 9.71
CA ASP A 36 4.44 30.10 8.30
C ASP A 36 5.83 29.55 7.93
N ILE A 37 6.88 29.82 8.72
CA ILE A 37 8.20 29.19 8.60
C ILE A 37 8.26 27.87 9.39
N ALA A 38 7.74 27.83 10.61
CA ALA A 38 7.81 26.65 11.49
C ALA A 38 7.00 25.46 10.97
N LYS A 39 5.84 25.69 10.34
CA LYS A 39 4.99 24.62 9.81
C LYS A 39 5.65 23.82 8.68
N PRO A 40 6.17 24.45 7.60
CA PRO A 40 6.91 23.73 6.56
C PRO A 40 8.15 23.01 7.10
N GLN A 41 8.86 23.61 8.06
CA GLN A 41 10.04 22.99 8.64
C GLN A 41 9.69 21.75 9.47
N ALA A 42 8.65 21.83 10.32
CA ALA A 42 8.16 20.68 11.08
C ALA A 42 7.61 19.56 10.17
N LEU A 43 6.90 19.92 9.10
CA LEU A 43 6.45 18.96 8.07
C LEU A 43 7.63 18.29 7.36
N ARG A 44 8.68 19.04 7.02
CA ARG A 44 9.88 18.50 6.35
C ARG A 44 10.73 17.63 7.27
N THR A 45 10.92 18.02 8.54
CA THR A 45 11.60 17.19 9.54
C THR A 45 10.81 15.90 9.77
N GLY A 46 9.49 16.00 9.97
CA GLY A 46 8.62 14.84 10.10
C GLY A 46 8.65 13.92 8.87
N TYR A 47 8.66 14.50 7.66
CA TYR A 47 8.79 13.77 6.39
C TYR A 47 10.05 12.90 6.38
N ASN A 48 11.21 13.51 6.64
CA ASN A 48 12.49 12.81 6.59
C ASN A 48 12.58 11.73 7.68
N GLU A 49 12.15 12.02 8.90
CA GLU A 49 12.12 11.03 10.00
C GLU A 49 11.20 9.86 9.68
N SER A 50 10.00 10.13 9.14
CA SER A 50 9.03 9.09 8.78
C SER A 50 9.55 8.21 7.64
N LEU A 51 10.21 8.81 6.63
CA LEU A 51 10.78 8.08 5.51
C LEU A 51 11.96 7.21 5.95
N LEU A 52 12.79 7.71 6.88
CA LEU A 52 13.87 6.94 7.48
C LEU A 52 13.34 5.78 8.32
N SER A 53 12.23 5.95 9.05
CA SER A 53 11.57 4.86 9.79
C SER A 53 11.10 3.76 8.85
N LEU A 54 10.32 4.14 7.82
CA LEU A 54 9.81 3.20 6.81
C LEU A 54 10.96 2.42 6.15
N ARG A 55 11.99 3.12 5.68
CA ARG A 55 13.22 2.49 5.13
C ARG A 55 13.90 1.57 6.14
N GLY A 56 13.98 1.98 7.40
CA GLY A 56 14.60 1.23 8.48
C GLY A 56 13.93 -0.11 8.73
N GLU A 57 12.59 -0.13 8.72
CA GLU A 57 11.79 -1.34 8.90
C GLU A 57 11.97 -2.31 7.74
N ILE A 58 11.84 -1.82 6.50
CA ILE A 58 12.10 -2.58 5.28
C ILE A 58 13.52 -3.17 5.29
N THR A 59 14.51 -2.36 5.67
CA THR A 59 15.91 -2.78 5.75
C THR A 59 16.12 -3.84 6.83
N ALA A 60 15.49 -3.67 7.99
CA ALA A 60 15.59 -4.63 9.09
C ALA A 60 14.99 -5.99 8.73
N ILE A 61 13.90 -6.02 7.95
CA ILE A 61 13.32 -7.26 7.44
C ILE A 61 14.27 -7.93 6.44
N GLY A 62 14.72 -7.21 5.40
CA GLY A 62 15.66 -7.76 4.42
C GLY A 62 16.98 -8.25 5.05
N ASN A 63 17.50 -7.58 6.07
CA ASN A 63 18.72 -8.03 6.76
C ASN A 63 18.54 -9.33 7.55
N LYS A 64 17.31 -9.66 7.96
CA LYS A 64 16.99 -10.89 8.68
C LYS A 64 16.69 -12.06 7.74
N ASP A 65 16.33 -11.77 6.50
CA ASP A 65 15.91 -12.75 5.51
C ASP A 65 16.67 -12.58 4.18
N PRO A 66 17.66 -13.45 3.90
CA PRO A 66 18.42 -13.41 2.66
C PRO A 66 17.58 -13.62 1.39
N GLU A 67 16.44 -14.30 1.47
CA GLU A 67 15.55 -14.51 0.31
C GLU A 67 14.84 -13.22 -0.07
N ILE A 68 14.35 -12.48 0.92
CA ILE A 68 13.82 -11.12 0.72
C ILE A 68 14.91 -10.20 0.17
N ARG A 69 16.12 -10.23 0.76
CA ARG A 69 17.22 -9.36 0.33
C ARG A 69 17.73 -9.66 -1.08
N GLY A 70 17.68 -10.92 -1.49
CA GLY A 70 18.10 -11.37 -2.82
C GLY A 70 17.03 -11.17 -3.91
N ASN A 71 15.83 -10.72 -3.55
CA ASN A 71 14.72 -10.55 -4.48
C ASN A 71 14.85 -9.24 -5.28
N GLY A 72 14.65 -9.30 -6.60
CA GLY A 72 14.74 -8.12 -7.48
C GLY A 72 13.69 -7.03 -7.17
N ALA A 73 12.54 -7.37 -6.60
CA ALA A 73 11.55 -6.41 -6.13
C ALA A 73 12.08 -5.57 -4.95
N TYR A 74 12.93 -6.15 -4.09
CA TYR A 74 13.56 -5.44 -2.98
C TYR A 74 14.54 -4.36 -3.47
N ASP A 75 15.31 -4.62 -4.53
CA ASP A 75 16.20 -3.61 -5.12
C ASP A 75 15.42 -2.47 -5.80
N ARG A 76 14.33 -2.80 -6.49
CA ARG A 76 13.44 -1.81 -7.12
C ARG A 76 12.74 -0.93 -6.08
N LEU A 77 12.26 -1.54 -5.00
CA LEU A 77 11.73 -0.85 -3.83
C LEU A 77 12.71 0.22 -3.32
N ASN A 78 13.96 -0.16 -3.06
CA ASN A 78 14.97 0.78 -2.55
C ASN A 78 15.29 1.91 -3.54
N THR A 79 15.38 1.58 -4.84
CA THR A 79 15.58 2.57 -5.90
C THR A 79 14.47 3.61 -5.92
N ASN A 80 13.22 3.20 -5.79
CA ASN A 80 12.08 4.10 -5.76
C ASN A 80 12.03 4.92 -4.47
N LEU A 81 12.39 4.33 -3.33
CA LEU A 81 12.51 5.09 -2.09
C LEU A 81 13.56 6.20 -2.21
N ASP A 82 14.64 6.03 -2.99
CA ASP A 82 15.62 7.09 -3.28
C ASP A 82 15.04 8.25 -4.07
N ILE A 83 14.10 7.98 -4.98
CA ILE A 83 13.32 9.02 -5.67
C ILE A 83 12.42 9.75 -4.65
N VAL A 84 11.76 9.03 -3.75
CA VAL A 84 10.94 9.61 -2.66
C VAL A 84 11.78 10.54 -1.76
N ALA A 85 13.04 10.18 -1.49
CA ALA A 85 13.95 11.00 -0.68
C ALA A 85 14.54 12.21 -1.41
N ASN A 86 14.51 12.23 -2.76
CA ASN A 86 15.12 13.28 -3.55
C ASN A 86 14.30 14.57 -3.54
N GLU A 87 14.78 15.60 -2.84
CA GLU A 87 14.14 16.91 -2.75
C GLU A 87 14.11 17.68 -4.08
N SER A 88 14.91 17.26 -5.07
CA SER A 88 14.90 17.85 -6.41
C SER A 88 13.78 17.29 -7.31
N SER A 89 13.19 16.15 -6.93
CA SER A 89 12.06 15.54 -7.64
C SER A 89 10.78 16.33 -7.37
N SER A 90 9.84 16.31 -8.32
CA SER A 90 8.53 16.95 -8.10
C SER A 90 7.70 16.16 -7.06
N ASP A 91 6.72 16.81 -6.44
CA ASP A 91 5.80 16.17 -5.49
C ASP A 91 5.08 14.97 -6.12
N SER A 92 4.70 15.11 -7.39
CA SER A 92 4.06 14.04 -8.18
C SER A 92 5.00 12.87 -8.44
N ASP A 93 6.26 13.12 -8.80
CA ASP A 93 7.22 12.04 -9.06
C ASP A 93 7.54 11.26 -7.78
N ARG A 94 7.60 11.96 -6.64
CA ARG A 94 7.83 11.34 -5.34
C ARG A 94 6.62 10.51 -4.89
N TYR A 95 5.40 10.97 -5.18
CA TYR A 95 4.19 10.20 -4.93
C TYR A 95 4.14 8.93 -5.79
N GLU A 96 4.39 9.02 -7.11
CA GLU A 96 4.39 7.84 -7.98
C GLU A 96 5.48 6.84 -7.56
N ALA A 97 6.68 7.33 -7.21
CA ALA A 97 7.73 6.47 -6.69
C ALA A 97 7.32 5.77 -5.37
N LEU A 98 6.61 6.46 -4.47
CA LEU A 98 6.11 5.84 -3.23
C LEU A 98 5.08 4.74 -3.54
N LYS A 99 4.17 4.99 -4.47
CA LYS A 99 3.18 4.01 -4.94
C LYS A 99 3.86 2.79 -5.56
N GLU A 100 4.83 3.00 -6.44
CA GLU A 100 5.59 1.89 -7.01
C GLU A 100 6.40 1.13 -5.94
N SER A 101 6.99 1.83 -4.97
CA SER A 101 7.62 1.19 -3.80
C SER A 101 6.63 0.31 -3.04
N PHE A 102 5.41 0.78 -2.78
CA PHE A 102 4.36 -0.01 -2.16
C PHE A 102 4.03 -1.26 -3.00
N VAL A 103 3.88 -1.14 -4.32
CA VAL A 103 3.62 -2.29 -5.20
C VAL A 103 4.74 -3.34 -5.10
N PHE A 104 6.01 -2.93 -5.14
CA PHE A 104 7.13 -3.87 -4.99
C PHE A 104 7.18 -4.50 -3.59
N PHE A 105 6.88 -3.74 -2.55
CA PHE A 105 6.87 -4.25 -1.18
C PHE A 105 5.70 -5.22 -0.93
N TYR A 106 4.51 -4.91 -1.44
CA TYR A 106 3.37 -5.83 -1.39
C TYR A 106 3.64 -7.08 -2.23
N GLY A 107 4.27 -6.94 -3.40
CA GLY A 107 4.72 -8.08 -4.19
C GLY A 107 5.70 -8.99 -3.43
N LEU A 108 6.64 -8.43 -2.66
CA LEU A 108 7.51 -9.22 -1.78
C LEU A 108 6.70 -10.01 -0.75
N TYR A 109 5.68 -9.40 -0.16
CA TYR A 109 4.79 -10.09 0.79
C TYR A 109 4.08 -11.27 0.12
N GLN A 110 3.53 -11.08 -1.09
CA GLN A 110 2.84 -12.14 -1.82
C GLN A 110 3.80 -13.28 -2.21
N GLU A 111 4.99 -12.95 -2.70
CA GLU A 111 5.97 -13.95 -3.17
C GLU A 111 6.58 -14.77 -2.04
N THR A 112 6.87 -14.16 -0.88
CA THR A 112 7.51 -14.88 0.25
C THR A 112 6.51 -15.42 1.26
N SER A 113 5.27 -14.93 1.26
CA SER A 113 4.28 -15.22 2.29
C SER A 113 4.79 -14.94 3.72
N ASP A 114 5.73 -13.99 3.89
CA ASP A 114 6.22 -13.59 5.21
C ASP A 114 5.26 -12.57 5.84
N ASN A 115 4.44 -13.04 6.77
CA ASN A 115 3.48 -12.22 7.51
C ASN A 115 4.08 -11.00 8.24
N LYS A 116 5.41 -10.94 8.44
CA LYS A 116 6.09 -9.76 8.99
C LYS A 116 6.06 -8.56 8.04
N LEU A 117 5.87 -8.81 6.74
CA LEU A 117 5.77 -7.77 5.73
C LEU A 117 4.38 -7.11 5.74
N TYR A 118 3.32 -7.85 6.11
CA TYR A 118 1.95 -7.35 6.02
C TYR A 118 1.70 -6.05 6.80
N PRO A 119 2.10 -5.90 8.09
CA PRO A 119 1.84 -4.68 8.86
C PRO A 119 2.50 -3.42 8.28
N VAL A 120 3.64 -3.55 7.60
CA VAL A 120 4.40 -2.42 7.04
C VAL A 120 3.68 -1.78 5.85
N ASN A 121 2.73 -2.49 5.21
CA ASN A 121 1.88 -1.92 4.16
C ASN A 121 1.05 -0.73 4.68
N GLN A 122 0.64 -0.75 5.95
CA GLN A 122 -0.07 0.38 6.56
C GLN A 122 0.81 1.63 6.62
N ASP A 123 2.11 1.47 6.86
CA ASP A 123 3.03 2.61 6.97
C ASP A 123 3.20 3.34 5.64
N PHE A 124 3.13 2.63 4.50
CA PHE A 124 3.07 3.26 3.17
C PHE A 124 1.82 4.12 3.02
N GLN A 125 0.65 3.58 3.37
CA GLN A 125 -0.62 4.29 3.27
C GLN A 125 -0.63 5.54 4.17
N ASP A 126 -0.17 5.40 5.41
CA ASP A 126 -0.10 6.49 6.39
C ASP A 126 0.91 7.57 5.96
N PHE A 127 2.06 7.17 5.41
CA PHE A 127 3.06 8.07 4.85
C PHE A 127 2.48 8.86 3.67
N ALA A 128 1.84 8.19 2.72
CA ALA A 128 1.24 8.80 1.54
C ALA A 128 0.15 9.82 1.92
N LYS A 129 -0.77 9.42 2.80
CA LYS A 129 -1.86 10.26 3.29
C LYS A 129 -1.37 11.51 4.02
N ARG A 130 -0.29 11.38 4.80
CA ARG A 130 0.26 12.50 5.58
C ARG A 130 1.06 13.48 4.72
N TYR A 131 1.88 12.98 3.80
CA TYR A 131 2.89 13.80 3.12
C TYR A 131 2.57 14.12 1.66
N PHE A 132 1.67 13.38 1.03
CA PHE A 132 1.19 13.63 -0.33
C PHE A 132 -0.35 13.78 -0.41
N PRO A 133 -1.00 14.58 0.48
CA PRO A 133 -2.46 14.62 0.57
C PRO A 133 -3.17 15.16 -0.68
N LYS A 134 -2.44 15.82 -1.58
CA LYS A 134 -2.98 16.32 -2.86
C LYS A 134 -3.07 15.24 -3.93
N HIS A 135 -2.24 14.22 -3.82
CA HIS A 135 -2.10 13.13 -4.79
C HIS A 135 -2.69 11.82 -4.29
N TYR A 136 -2.80 11.66 -2.96
CA TYR A 136 -3.26 10.45 -2.31
C TYR A 136 -4.63 9.96 -2.80
N ASP A 137 -4.65 8.72 -3.26
CA ASP A 137 -5.83 7.89 -3.46
C ASP A 137 -5.70 6.62 -2.60
N GLU A 138 -6.78 6.20 -1.95
CA GLU A 138 -6.79 4.99 -1.13
C GLU A 138 -6.61 3.73 -2.00
N VAL A 139 -7.09 3.76 -3.25
CA VAL A 139 -6.96 2.65 -4.19
C VAL A 139 -5.49 2.35 -4.53
N ASP A 140 -4.63 3.38 -4.58
CA ASP A 140 -3.20 3.21 -4.88
C ASP A 140 -2.43 2.42 -3.81
N PHE A 141 -2.98 2.34 -2.59
CA PHE A 141 -2.38 1.68 -1.43
C PHE A 141 -3.30 0.59 -0.87
N THR A 142 -4.14 -0.02 -1.70
CA THR A 142 -4.98 -1.15 -1.30
C THR A 142 -4.14 -2.43 -1.24
N TYR A 143 -4.21 -3.13 -0.10
CA TYR A 143 -3.52 -4.41 0.11
C TYR A 143 -4.45 -5.38 0.84
N PHE A 144 -4.31 -6.67 0.51
CA PHE A 144 -5.11 -7.75 1.07
C PHE A 144 -4.24 -8.68 1.89
N CYS A 145 -4.79 -9.16 3.00
CA CYS A 145 -4.11 -10.13 3.84
C CYS A 145 -4.36 -11.53 3.29
N GLN A 146 -3.29 -12.25 2.99
CA GLN A 146 -3.27 -13.61 2.45
C GLN A 146 -2.54 -14.56 3.40
N ASP A 147 -2.64 -14.32 4.71
CA ASP A 147 -2.06 -15.14 5.76
C ASP A 147 -3.13 -15.94 6.51
N PRO A 148 -2.81 -17.13 7.08
CA PRO A 148 -3.75 -17.88 7.91
C PRO A 148 -4.33 -17.08 9.08
N VAL A 149 -3.58 -16.10 9.60
CA VAL A 149 -3.99 -15.28 10.76
C VAL A 149 -5.15 -14.33 10.46
N CYS A 150 -5.38 -14.02 9.18
CA CYS A 150 -6.47 -13.13 8.75
C CYS A 150 -7.60 -13.86 8.04
N ALA A 151 -7.54 -15.18 7.95
CA ALA A 151 -8.61 -15.99 7.39
C ALA A 151 -9.85 -15.97 8.31
N ASP A 152 -11.02 -15.72 7.72
CA ASP A 152 -12.30 -15.76 8.45
C ASP A 152 -12.71 -17.20 8.81
N SER A 153 -12.17 -18.19 8.11
CA SER A 153 -12.45 -19.61 8.30
C SER A 153 -11.26 -20.48 7.95
N GLU A 154 -11.30 -21.75 8.38
CA GLU A 154 -10.34 -22.76 7.89
C GLU A 154 -10.40 -22.90 6.36
N THR A 155 -9.26 -23.22 5.76
CA THR A 155 -9.18 -23.50 4.32
C THR A 155 -10.07 -24.70 3.97
N PRO A 156 -10.93 -24.59 2.93
CA PRO A 156 -11.77 -25.70 2.48
C PRO A 156 -10.95 -26.94 2.12
N GLN A 157 -11.47 -28.12 2.46
CA GLN A 157 -10.80 -29.40 2.20
C GLN A 157 -10.51 -29.60 0.70
N GLU A 158 -11.41 -29.16 -0.16
CA GLU A 158 -11.26 -29.22 -1.61
C GLU A 158 -10.04 -28.42 -2.10
N ILE A 159 -9.76 -27.26 -1.47
CA ILE A 159 -8.57 -26.46 -1.78
C ILE A 159 -7.30 -27.16 -1.28
N LEU A 160 -7.33 -27.74 -0.08
CA LEU A 160 -6.19 -28.50 0.44
C LEU A 160 -5.84 -29.71 -0.45
N GLU A 161 -6.84 -30.40 -0.99
CA GLU A 161 -6.67 -31.50 -1.93
C GLU A 161 -6.06 -31.03 -3.26
N ILE A 162 -6.56 -29.91 -3.80
CA ILE A 162 -5.99 -29.26 -5.00
C ILE A 162 -4.52 -28.92 -4.80
N VAL A 163 -4.18 -28.29 -3.66
CA VAL A 163 -2.81 -27.89 -3.31
C VAL A 163 -1.89 -29.11 -3.20
N ASP A 164 -2.36 -30.18 -2.57
CA ASP A 164 -1.60 -31.43 -2.41
C ASP A 164 -1.38 -32.16 -3.75
N GLU A 165 -2.41 -32.22 -4.60
CA GLU A 165 -2.32 -32.83 -5.93
C GLU A 165 -1.38 -32.05 -6.84
N LEU A 166 -1.41 -30.72 -6.79
CA LEU A 166 -0.52 -29.86 -7.57
C LEU A 166 0.95 -30.05 -7.15
N LYS A 167 1.23 -30.08 -5.85
CA LYS A 167 2.59 -30.31 -5.31
C LYS A 167 3.14 -31.71 -5.62
N LYS A 168 2.29 -32.69 -5.89
CA LYS A 168 2.66 -34.08 -6.26
C LYS A 168 2.64 -34.34 -7.77
N SER A 169 2.32 -33.32 -8.56
CA SER A 169 2.12 -33.45 -9.99
C SER A 169 3.42 -33.63 -10.78
N ASP A 170 3.30 -33.91 -12.08
CA ASP A 170 4.41 -33.94 -13.03
C ASP A 170 4.74 -32.55 -13.62
N MET A 171 4.15 -31.48 -13.09
CA MET A 171 4.50 -30.11 -13.48
C MET A 171 5.91 -29.74 -13.00
N PRO A 172 6.59 -28.77 -13.64
CA PRO A 172 7.85 -28.23 -13.13
C PRO A 172 7.69 -27.77 -11.69
N GLU A 173 8.57 -28.24 -10.81
CA GLU A 173 8.53 -28.03 -9.35
C GLU A 173 8.23 -26.57 -8.98
N ARG A 174 8.99 -25.63 -9.54
CA ARG A 174 8.78 -24.20 -9.29
C ARG A 174 7.37 -23.72 -9.66
N ILE A 175 6.80 -24.19 -10.77
CA ILE A 175 5.46 -23.78 -11.20
C ILE A 175 4.42 -24.39 -10.26
N ALA A 176 4.57 -25.67 -9.93
CA ALA A 176 3.67 -26.38 -9.02
C ALA A 176 3.67 -25.73 -7.63
N GLU A 177 4.85 -25.43 -7.07
CA GLU A 177 4.99 -24.82 -5.74
C GLU A 177 4.41 -23.41 -5.70
N THR A 178 4.78 -22.53 -6.65
CA THR A 178 4.26 -21.16 -6.69
C THR A 178 2.73 -21.17 -6.84
N THR A 179 2.21 -21.90 -7.83
CA THR A 179 0.76 -21.93 -8.08
C THR A 179 -0.01 -22.54 -6.90
N ALA A 180 0.55 -23.55 -6.23
CA ALA A 180 -0.07 -24.16 -5.04
C ALA A 180 -0.07 -23.20 -3.85
N ASN A 181 0.99 -22.41 -3.67
CA ASN A 181 1.05 -21.39 -2.62
C ASN A 181 0.07 -20.24 -2.93
N ASP A 182 -0.03 -19.78 -4.18
CA ASP A 182 -1.01 -18.76 -4.59
C ASP A 182 -2.44 -19.20 -4.25
N ILE A 183 -2.84 -20.40 -4.70
CA ILE A 183 -4.18 -20.98 -4.44
C ILE A 183 -4.46 -21.09 -2.93
N LEU A 184 -3.46 -21.50 -2.14
CA LEU A 184 -3.58 -21.61 -0.70
C LEU A 184 -3.74 -20.23 -0.04
N ASN A 185 -2.91 -19.27 -0.45
CA ASN A 185 -2.89 -17.92 0.07
C ASN A 185 -4.20 -17.16 -0.24
N ASP A 186 -4.75 -17.35 -1.44
CA ASP A 186 -6.06 -16.81 -1.83
C ASP A 186 -7.20 -17.38 -0.99
N SER A 187 -7.05 -18.61 -0.48
CA SER A 187 -8.05 -19.20 0.42
C SER A 187 -8.18 -18.44 1.74
N TYR A 188 -7.10 -17.76 2.17
CA TYR A 188 -7.06 -16.97 3.40
C TYR A 188 -7.65 -15.57 3.25
N LEU A 189 -7.95 -15.11 2.03
CA LEU A 189 -8.65 -13.86 1.83
C LEU A 189 -9.98 -13.86 2.61
N SER A 190 -10.29 -12.75 3.25
CA SER A 190 -11.51 -12.63 4.04
C SER A 190 -12.78 -12.61 3.17
N GLU A 191 -13.94 -12.88 3.75
CA GLU A 191 -15.24 -12.92 3.05
C GLU A 191 -15.66 -11.55 2.52
N LYS A 192 -15.14 -10.46 3.10
CA LYS A 192 -15.31 -9.10 2.51
C LYS A 192 -14.59 -8.96 1.16
N ASP A 193 -13.59 -9.79 0.89
CA ASP A 193 -12.77 -9.78 -0.32
C ASP A 193 -13.12 -10.96 -1.25
N LYS A 194 -14.31 -11.53 -1.11
CA LYS A 194 -14.75 -12.72 -1.87
C LYS A 194 -14.72 -12.55 -3.40
N GLU A 195 -14.95 -11.34 -3.90
CA GLU A 195 -14.86 -11.05 -5.35
C GLU A 195 -13.43 -11.20 -5.84
N LEU A 196 -12.46 -10.64 -5.12
CA LEU A 196 -11.03 -10.81 -5.40
C LEU A 196 -10.60 -12.28 -5.25
N LYS A 197 -11.08 -12.97 -4.21
CA LYS A 197 -10.81 -14.42 -4.02
C LYS A 197 -11.21 -15.22 -5.26
N VAL A 198 -12.40 -14.95 -5.81
CA VAL A 198 -12.87 -15.61 -7.04
C VAL A 198 -12.04 -15.18 -8.25
N GLU A 199 -11.72 -13.90 -8.40
CA GLU A 199 -10.87 -13.41 -9.48
C GLU A 199 -9.51 -14.11 -9.50
N ASN A 200 -8.85 -14.21 -8.34
CA ASN A 200 -7.56 -14.87 -8.22
C ASN A 200 -7.65 -16.37 -8.58
N TYR A 201 -8.69 -17.09 -8.14
CA TYR A 201 -8.90 -18.47 -8.58
C TYR A 201 -9.09 -18.60 -10.11
N ILE A 202 -9.78 -17.65 -10.75
CA ILE A 202 -9.92 -17.63 -12.22
C ILE A 202 -8.57 -17.34 -12.90
N ILE A 203 -7.73 -16.50 -12.32
CA ILE A 203 -6.35 -16.27 -12.78
C ILE A 203 -5.54 -17.57 -12.67
N SER A 204 -5.57 -18.28 -11.53
CA SER A 204 -4.89 -19.57 -11.37
C SER A 204 -5.36 -20.61 -12.38
N ILE A 205 -6.67 -20.69 -12.67
CA ILE A 205 -7.24 -21.54 -13.73
C ILE A 205 -6.62 -21.21 -15.10
N SER A 206 -6.50 -19.92 -15.42
CA SER A 206 -5.95 -19.46 -16.69
C SER A 206 -4.46 -19.78 -16.82
N ILE A 207 -3.71 -19.61 -15.73
CA ILE A 207 -2.28 -19.96 -15.62
C ILE A 207 -2.09 -21.47 -15.84
N LEU A 208 -2.83 -22.30 -15.10
CA LEU A 208 -2.75 -23.76 -15.21
C LEU A 208 -3.07 -24.25 -16.63
N ARG A 209 -4.09 -23.67 -17.27
CA ARG A 209 -4.45 -23.99 -18.66
C ARG A 209 -3.39 -23.52 -19.67
N GLY A 210 -2.71 -22.41 -19.38
CA GLY A 210 -1.60 -21.91 -20.19
C GLY A 210 -0.36 -22.81 -20.16
N TYR A 211 -0.22 -23.66 -19.13
CA TYR A 211 0.90 -24.59 -18.97
C TYR A 211 0.67 -25.97 -19.59
N ASP A 212 -0.13 -26.05 -20.65
CA ASP A 212 -0.56 -27.31 -21.25
C ASP A 212 0.58 -28.23 -21.72
N ASP A 213 1.71 -27.66 -22.11
CA ASP A 213 2.90 -28.39 -22.57
C ASP A 213 3.81 -28.85 -21.42
N PHE A 214 3.56 -28.40 -20.18
CA PHE A 214 4.40 -28.65 -19.02
C PHE A 214 3.89 -29.78 -18.11
N SER A 215 2.76 -30.42 -18.46
CA SER A 215 2.28 -31.63 -17.77
C SER A 215 1.85 -32.69 -18.78
N PRO A 216 2.69 -33.71 -19.04
CA PRO A 216 2.32 -34.85 -19.86
C PRO A 216 1.06 -35.58 -19.39
N SER A 217 0.82 -35.64 -18.07
CA SER A 217 -0.35 -36.27 -17.47
C SER A 217 -1.64 -35.46 -17.61
N LYS A 218 -1.56 -34.19 -18.03
CA LYS A 218 -2.68 -33.23 -18.08
C LYS A 218 -3.31 -32.94 -16.72
N ILE A 219 -2.54 -33.12 -15.64
CA ILE A 219 -2.98 -32.83 -14.27
C ILE A 219 -3.34 -31.35 -14.07
N ASN A 220 -2.64 -30.44 -14.77
CA ASN A 220 -2.91 -29.00 -14.76
C ASN A 220 -4.34 -28.68 -15.24
N GLN A 221 -4.84 -29.41 -16.24
CA GLN A 221 -6.20 -29.25 -16.75
C GLN A 221 -7.24 -29.79 -15.76
N LYS A 222 -6.99 -30.96 -15.17
CA LYS A 222 -7.84 -31.51 -14.12
C LYS A 222 -7.95 -30.55 -12.94
N ILE A 223 -6.82 -30.06 -12.43
CA ILE A 223 -6.77 -29.12 -11.30
C ILE A 223 -7.50 -27.82 -11.65
N ALA A 224 -7.31 -27.29 -12.87
CA ALA A 224 -8.05 -26.11 -13.32
C ALA A 224 -9.57 -26.33 -13.31
N ASP A 225 -10.04 -27.52 -13.70
CA ASP A 225 -11.46 -27.86 -13.67
C ASP A 225 -11.97 -28.08 -12.23
N ASP A 226 -11.15 -28.64 -11.34
CA ASP A 226 -11.48 -28.81 -9.92
C ASP A 226 -11.63 -27.45 -9.22
N ILE A 227 -10.72 -26.50 -9.46
CA ILE A 227 -10.84 -25.11 -8.97
C ILE A 227 -12.11 -24.47 -9.54
N LEU A 228 -12.38 -24.62 -10.83
CA LEU A 228 -13.57 -24.05 -11.46
C LEU A 228 -14.86 -24.60 -10.85
N ASN A 229 -14.91 -25.90 -10.57
CA ASN A 229 -16.05 -26.53 -9.91
C ASN A 229 -16.21 -26.03 -8.47
N PHE A 230 -15.12 -25.92 -7.72
CA PHE A 230 -15.12 -25.33 -6.39
C PHE A 230 -15.69 -23.90 -6.40
N VAL A 231 -15.19 -23.03 -7.27
CA VAL A 231 -15.63 -21.64 -7.41
C VAL A 231 -17.12 -21.57 -7.77
N LYS A 232 -17.57 -22.34 -8.77
CA LYS A 232 -18.99 -22.36 -9.19
C LYS A 232 -19.93 -22.79 -8.07
N ASN A 233 -19.50 -23.74 -7.23
CA ASN A 233 -20.32 -24.28 -6.16
C ASN A 233 -20.32 -23.39 -4.91
N LYS A 234 -19.15 -22.86 -4.54
CA LYS A 234 -18.95 -22.09 -3.31
C LYS A 234 -19.32 -20.61 -3.47
N TYR A 235 -19.03 -20.03 -4.63
CA TYR A 235 -19.20 -18.59 -4.92
C TYR A 235 -19.98 -18.35 -6.23
N PRO A 236 -21.23 -18.87 -6.35
CA PRO A 236 -21.98 -18.85 -7.60
C PRO A 236 -22.36 -17.43 -8.07
N GLU A 237 -22.46 -16.46 -7.17
CA GLU A 237 -22.84 -15.08 -7.52
C GLU A 237 -21.63 -14.33 -8.07
N GLU A 238 -20.51 -14.39 -7.38
CA GLU A 238 -19.23 -13.76 -7.75
C GLU A 238 -18.72 -14.33 -9.07
N TYR A 239 -18.78 -15.66 -9.23
CA TYR A 239 -18.43 -16.32 -10.49
C TYR A 239 -19.27 -15.80 -11.66
N ARG A 240 -20.57 -15.55 -11.45
CA ARG A 240 -21.44 -15.04 -12.51
C ARG A 240 -21.02 -13.64 -12.94
N LYS A 241 -20.81 -12.73 -11.97
CA LYS A 241 -20.38 -11.35 -12.26
C LYS A 241 -19.10 -11.30 -13.10
N ILE A 242 -18.09 -12.06 -12.66
CA ILE A 242 -16.78 -12.11 -13.33
C ILE A 242 -16.89 -12.82 -14.69
N GLY A 243 -17.65 -13.92 -14.77
CA GLY A 243 -17.80 -14.72 -15.99
C GLY A 243 -18.63 -14.07 -17.11
N THR A 244 -19.47 -13.07 -16.81
CA THR A 244 -20.28 -12.34 -17.81
C THR A 244 -19.71 -10.97 -18.18
N GLY A 245 -18.63 -10.53 -17.54
CA GLY A 245 -18.09 -9.18 -17.72
C GLY A 245 -19.03 -8.09 -17.20
N GLU A 246 -19.90 -8.41 -16.23
CA GLU A 246 -20.72 -7.41 -15.53
C GLU A 246 -19.88 -6.83 -14.36
N ILE A 247 -19.05 -5.85 -14.69
CA ILE A 247 -18.45 -4.90 -13.72
C ILE A 247 -19.08 -3.54 -13.94
#